data_AF-A0A5Q4GW33-F1
#
_entry.id   AF-A0A5Q4GW33-F1
#
_cell.length_a   1.000
_cell.length_b   1.000
_cell.length_c   1.000
_cell.angle_alpha   90.00
_cell.angle_beta   90.00
_cell.angle_gamma   90.00
#
_symmetry.space_group_name_H-M   'P 1'
#
loop_
_entity.id
_entity.type
_entity.pdbx_description
1 polymer ?
#
loop_
_entity_poly.entity_id
_entity_poly.type
_entity_poly.pdbx_seq_one_letter_code
_entity_poly.pdbx_strand_id
1 'polypeptide(L)'
;MSNEQTRDILEHARQFHRQVSEFYNQLRCQAEKERIKMLLDYMIRHENNMVKALEDFERSAPKHLLGACYKVGLQFRPCCEVVRELDISTDMSVDEVIQIGLEFNDCLIAVYKDRAENAPDERVRGVFQNLVALAQKEQRLLSRDAQRLLDL
;
A
#
# COMPACT_ATOMS: atom_id res chain seq x y z
N MET A 1 6.43 -17.57 -19.54
CA MET A 1 6.42 -16.18 -20.05
C MET A 1 5.09 -15.56 -19.59
N SER A 2 5.07 -14.83 -18.47
CA SER A 2 3.85 -14.14 -18.02
C SER A 2 3.94 -12.69 -18.45
N ASN A 3 2.98 -12.22 -19.26
CA ASN A 3 2.80 -10.79 -19.52
C ASN A 3 1.96 -10.24 -18.39
N GLU A 4 2.55 -9.45 -17.50
CA GLU A 4 1.82 -8.77 -16.43
C GLU A 4 0.97 -7.63 -17.04
N GLN A 5 -0.31 -7.60 -16.71
CA GLN A 5 -1.25 -6.55 -17.12
C GLN A 5 -1.37 -5.50 -16.03
N THR A 6 -1.86 -4.31 -16.41
CA THR A 6 -2.21 -3.26 -15.44
C THR A 6 -3.13 -3.78 -14.33
N ARG A 7 -4.07 -4.67 -14.68
CA ARG A 7 -4.95 -5.33 -13.71
C ARG A 7 -4.20 -6.19 -12.68
N ASP A 8 -3.18 -6.93 -13.11
CA ASP A 8 -2.40 -7.81 -12.21
C ASP A 8 -1.64 -6.97 -11.18
N ILE A 9 -1.09 -5.83 -11.62
CA ILE A 9 -0.39 -4.89 -10.72
C ILE A 9 -1.35 -4.30 -9.69
N LEU A 10 -2.58 -3.95 -10.10
CA LEU A 10 -3.61 -3.45 -9.19
C LEU A 10 -4.04 -4.53 -8.18
N GLU A 11 -4.13 -5.80 -8.60
CA GLU A 11 -4.42 -6.89 -7.66
C GLU A 11 -3.25 -7.13 -6.70
N HIS A 12 -2.00 -7.09 -7.17
CA HIS A 12 -0.82 -7.18 -6.30
C HIS A 12 -0.81 -6.07 -5.25
N ALA A 13 -1.12 -4.83 -5.64
CA ALA A 13 -1.27 -3.72 -4.71
C ALA A 13 -2.39 -3.95 -3.68
N ARG A 14 -3.56 -4.43 -4.11
CA ARG A 14 -4.65 -4.78 -3.18
C ARG A 14 -4.25 -5.89 -2.21
N GLN A 15 -3.61 -6.95 -2.71
CA GLN A 15 -3.16 -8.05 -1.88
C GLN A 15 -2.14 -7.57 -0.84
N PHE A 16 -1.24 -6.68 -1.24
CA PHE A 16 -0.29 -6.06 -0.33
C PHE A 16 -0.98 -5.27 0.79
N HIS A 17 -1.92 -4.37 0.46
CA HIS A 17 -2.69 -3.64 1.49
C HIS A 17 -3.48 -4.58 2.43
N ARG A 18 -4.04 -5.69 1.90
CA ARG A 18 -4.69 -6.71 2.75
C ARG A 18 -3.70 -7.36 3.71
N GLN A 19 -2.50 -7.73 3.25
CA GLN A 19 -1.44 -8.30 4.09
C GLN A 19 -0.99 -7.33 5.18
N VAL A 20 -0.83 -6.04 4.86
CA VAL A 20 -0.48 -4.99 5.84
C VAL A 20 -1.61 -4.80 6.86
N SER A 21 -2.88 -4.83 6.43
CA SER A 21 -4.02 -4.78 7.35
C SER A 21 -4.05 -5.99 8.30
N GLU A 22 -3.76 -7.18 7.80
CA GLU A 22 -3.69 -8.40 8.61
C GLU A 22 -2.54 -8.34 9.62
N PHE A 23 -1.37 -7.85 9.19
CA PHE A 23 -0.22 -7.60 10.04
C PHE A 23 -0.57 -6.66 11.21
N TYR A 24 -1.19 -5.51 10.94
CA TYR A 24 -1.61 -4.60 12.01
C TYR A 24 -2.66 -5.20 12.94
N ASN A 25 -3.55 -6.05 12.43
CA ASN A 25 -4.52 -6.75 13.28
C ASN A 25 -3.85 -7.79 14.19
N GLN A 26 -2.82 -8.49 13.72
CA GLN A 26 -2.03 -9.41 14.55
C GLN A 26 -1.32 -8.65 15.69
N LEU A 27 -0.66 -7.54 15.37
CA LEU A 27 -0.05 -6.65 16.38
C LEU A 27 -1.08 -6.16 17.39
N ARG A 28 -2.28 -5.79 16.94
CA ARG A 28 -3.34 -5.28 17.81
C ARG A 28 -3.80 -6.31 18.83
N CYS A 29 -3.89 -7.58 18.42
CA CYS A 29 -4.25 -8.68 19.31
C CYS A 29 -3.22 -8.93 20.41
N GLN A 30 -1.96 -8.54 20.20
CA GLN A 30 -0.85 -8.73 21.13
C GLN A 30 -0.54 -7.47 21.95
N ALA A 31 -0.94 -6.30 21.48
CA ALA A 31 -0.71 -5.04 22.17
C ALA A 31 -1.46 -4.97 23.51
N GLU A 32 -0.78 -4.58 24.58
CA GLU A 32 -1.41 -4.39 25.90
C GLU A 32 -1.92 -2.96 26.10
N LYS A 33 -1.19 -1.98 25.58
CA LYS A 33 -1.48 -0.55 25.77
C LYS A 33 -2.65 -0.12 24.88
N GLU A 34 -3.71 0.41 25.48
CA GLU A 34 -4.93 0.84 24.77
C GLU A 34 -4.65 1.84 23.65
N ARG A 35 -3.74 2.78 23.89
CA ARG A 35 -3.32 3.77 22.90
C ARG A 35 -2.68 3.13 21.66
N ILE A 36 -1.92 2.04 21.81
CA ILE A 36 -1.34 1.29 20.68
C ILE A 36 -2.47 0.58 19.92
N LYS A 37 -3.45 0.01 20.60
CA LYS A 37 -4.62 -0.61 19.94
C LYS A 37 -5.41 0.38 19.10
N MET A 38 -5.65 1.58 19.63
CA MET A 38 -6.35 2.65 18.90
C MET A 38 -5.60 3.06 17.62
N LEU A 39 -4.28 3.20 17.71
CA LEU A 39 -3.45 3.46 16.54
C LEU A 39 -3.55 2.32 15.52
N LEU A 40 -3.38 1.08 15.96
CA LEU A 40 -3.46 -0.09 15.07
C LEU A 40 -4.84 -0.22 14.41
N ASP A 41 -5.93 0.07 15.13
CA ASP A 41 -7.28 0.16 14.56
C ASP A 41 -7.42 1.27 13.51
N TYR A 42 -6.74 2.41 13.71
CA TYR A 42 -6.64 3.44 12.68
C TYR A 42 -5.87 2.94 11.44
N MET A 43 -4.72 2.29 11.63
CA MET A 43 -3.91 1.72 10.53
C MET A 43 -4.69 0.65 9.74
N ILE A 44 -5.38 -0.27 10.43
CA ILE A 44 -6.23 -1.29 9.79
C ILE A 44 -7.31 -0.64 8.93
N ARG A 45 -7.98 0.40 9.43
CA ARG A 45 -9.00 1.12 8.64
C ARG A 45 -8.39 1.83 7.44
N HIS A 46 -7.21 2.42 7.59
CA HIS A 46 -6.48 3.05 6.51
C HIS A 46 -6.20 2.06 5.36
N GLU A 47 -5.62 0.92 5.66
CA GLU A 47 -5.32 -0.12 4.66
C GLU A 47 -6.58 -0.65 3.96
N ASN A 48 -7.65 -0.88 4.72
CA ASN A 48 -8.93 -1.30 4.14
C ASN A 48 -9.55 -0.24 3.22
N ASN A 49 -9.34 1.04 3.49
CA ASN A 49 -9.77 2.12 2.59
C ASN A 49 -8.94 2.12 1.30
N MET A 50 -7.65 1.80 1.37
CA MET A 50 -6.80 1.68 0.18
C MET A 50 -7.22 0.52 -0.72
N VAL A 51 -7.55 -0.64 -0.14
CA VAL A 51 -8.11 -1.76 -0.90
C VAL A 51 -9.37 -1.33 -1.65
N LYS A 52 -10.31 -0.65 -0.97
CA LYS A 52 -11.54 -0.15 -1.59
C LYS A 52 -11.27 0.88 -2.69
N ALA A 53 -10.36 1.82 -2.47
CA ALA A 53 -10.01 2.83 -3.46
C ALA A 53 -9.47 2.20 -4.75
N LEU A 54 -8.65 1.15 -4.64
CA LEU A 54 -8.15 0.39 -5.80
C LEU A 54 -9.24 -0.43 -6.48
N GLU A 55 -10.20 -0.99 -5.74
CA GLU A 55 -11.37 -1.68 -6.31
C GLU A 55 -12.29 -0.73 -7.08
N ASP A 56 -12.55 0.47 -6.53
CA ASP A 56 -13.33 1.53 -7.18
C ASP A 56 -12.64 2.05 -8.44
N PHE A 57 -11.32 2.20 -8.38
CA PHE A 57 -10.51 2.56 -9.54
C PHE A 57 -10.62 1.49 -10.64
N GLU A 58 -10.46 0.20 -10.32
CA GLU A 58 -10.61 -0.87 -11.31
C GLU A 58 -12.02 -0.92 -11.92
N ARG A 59 -13.07 -0.75 -11.11
CA ARG A 59 -14.46 -0.73 -11.59
C ARG A 59 -14.74 0.42 -12.56
N SER A 60 -14.12 1.58 -12.33
CA SER A 60 -14.34 2.78 -13.14
C SER A 60 -13.39 2.89 -14.33
N ALA A 61 -12.26 2.16 -14.32
CA ALA A 61 -11.28 2.18 -15.39
C ALA A 61 -11.78 1.49 -16.67
N PRO A 62 -11.56 2.09 -17.86
CA PRO A 62 -11.82 1.45 -19.13
C PRO A 62 -11.08 0.11 -19.29
N LYS A 63 -11.77 -0.93 -19.77
CA LYS A 63 -11.22 -2.30 -19.95
C LYS A 63 -9.91 -2.35 -20.75
N HIS A 64 -9.75 -1.46 -21.74
CA HIS A 64 -8.54 -1.40 -22.56
C HIS A 64 -7.31 -0.90 -21.78
N LEU A 65 -7.49 -0.13 -20.70
CA LEU A 65 -6.40 0.28 -19.82
C LEU A 65 -6.00 -0.88 -18.88
N LEU A 66 -7.00 -1.58 -18.33
CA LEU A 66 -6.75 -2.72 -17.44
C LEU A 66 -6.02 -3.88 -18.15
N GLY A 67 -6.35 -4.11 -19.42
CA GLY A 67 -5.74 -5.14 -20.26
C GLY A 67 -4.42 -4.75 -20.92
N ALA A 68 -3.88 -3.55 -20.65
CA ALA A 68 -2.61 -3.14 -21.22
C ALA A 68 -1.46 -3.94 -20.61
N CYS A 69 -0.74 -4.69 -21.46
CA CYS A 69 0.38 -5.55 -21.09
C CYS A 69 1.70 -4.77 -21.07
N TYR A 70 2.53 -5.05 -20.07
CA TYR A 70 3.92 -4.59 -20.03
C TYR A 70 4.82 -5.53 -20.83
N LYS A 71 5.84 -4.99 -21.51
CA LYS A 71 6.88 -5.83 -22.15
C LYS A 71 7.71 -6.51 -21.04
N VAL A 72 7.99 -7.79 -21.25
CA VAL A 72 8.69 -8.71 -20.34
C VAL A 72 9.93 -8.05 -19.71
N GLY A 73 9.99 -7.95 -18.38
CA GLY A 73 11.21 -7.56 -17.67
C GLY A 73 11.00 -6.98 -16.27
N LEU A 74 9.86 -6.32 -16.03
CA LEU A 74 9.57 -5.72 -14.72
C LEU A 74 8.84 -6.74 -13.85
N GLN A 75 9.62 -7.58 -13.18
CA GLN A 75 9.08 -8.35 -12.07
C GLN A 75 8.74 -7.36 -10.95
N PHE A 76 7.53 -7.47 -10.41
CA PHE A 76 7.17 -6.86 -9.15
C PHE A 76 8.19 -7.36 -8.10
N ARG A 77 9.14 -6.52 -7.68
CA ARG A 77 9.90 -6.83 -6.47
C ARG A 77 8.88 -6.79 -5.35
N PRO A 78 8.62 -7.89 -4.62
CA PRO A 78 7.51 -7.92 -3.71
C PRO A 78 7.79 -6.94 -2.58
N CYS A 79 7.02 -5.85 -2.50
CA CYS A 79 6.91 -5.12 -1.23
C CYS A 79 6.53 -6.08 -0.09
N CYS A 80 5.93 -7.23 -0.41
CA CYS A 80 5.66 -8.34 0.49
C CYS A 80 6.91 -8.93 1.19
N GLU A 81 8.13 -8.78 0.66
CA GLU A 81 9.34 -9.22 1.36
C GLU A 81 9.62 -8.33 2.57
N VAL A 82 9.35 -7.02 2.46
CA VAL A 82 9.46 -6.06 3.58
C VAL A 82 8.56 -6.50 4.74
N VAL A 83 7.33 -6.95 4.46
CA VAL A 83 6.38 -7.42 5.50
C VAL A 83 6.90 -8.68 6.22
N ARG A 84 7.62 -9.55 5.51
CA ARG A 84 8.10 -10.84 6.04
C ARG A 84 9.39 -10.72 6.85
N GLU A 85 10.18 -9.68 6.60
CA GLU A 85 11.46 -9.44 7.28
C GLU A 85 11.31 -8.59 8.55
N LEU A 86 10.13 -8.03 8.80
CA LEU A 86 9.88 -7.24 10.01
C LEU A 86 9.79 -8.16 11.24
N ASP A 87 10.70 -7.92 12.19
CA ASP A 87 10.71 -8.61 13.48
C ASP A 87 9.54 -8.10 14.33
N ILE A 88 8.53 -8.95 14.51
CA ILE A 88 7.28 -8.61 15.20
C ILE A 88 7.51 -8.73 16.70
N SER A 89 7.64 -7.59 17.38
CA SER A 89 7.69 -7.53 18.84
C SER A 89 6.37 -7.00 19.41
N THR A 90 5.92 -7.60 20.51
CA THR A 90 4.75 -7.10 21.27
C THR A 90 5.02 -5.80 22.01
N ASP A 91 6.29 -5.38 22.10
CA ASP A 91 6.72 -4.14 22.76
C ASP A 91 7.12 -3.04 21.75
N MET A 92 6.65 -3.15 20.51
CA MET A 92 6.84 -2.09 19.53
C MET A 92 6.26 -0.76 20.02
N SER A 93 7.04 0.29 19.84
CA SER A 93 6.64 1.67 20.07
C SER A 93 5.67 2.15 18.98
N VAL A 94 4.94 3.22 19.27
CA VAL A 94 4.06 3.86 18.29
C VAL A 94 4.85 4.35 17.07
N ASP A 95 6.02 4.94 17.29
CA ASP A 95 6.83 5.47 16.20
C ASP A 95 7.30 4.34 15.26
N GLU A 96 7.64 3.17 15.79
CA GLU A 96 7.99 2.00 14.99
C GLU A 96 6.78 1.50 14.17
N VAL A 97 5.57 1.44 14.74
CA VAL A 97 4.36 1.06 14.00
C VAL A 97 4.08 2.00 12.83
N ILE A 98 4.23 3.31 13.06
CA ILE A 98 4.03 4.34 12.02
C ILE A 98 5.11 4.21 10.95
N GLN A 99 6.37 4.06 11.37
CA GLN A 99 7.52 3.95 10.46
C GLN A 99 7.37 2.77 9.49
N ILE A 100 6.91 1.61 9.97
CA ILE A 100 6.61 0.46 9.12
C ILE A 100 5.56 0.80 8.06
N GLY A 101 4.50 1.53 8.42
CA GLY A 101 3.48 1.97 7.46
C GLY A 101 4.01 2.92 6.40
N LEU A 102 4.93 3.80 6.78
CA LEU A 102 5.60 4.71 5.85
C LEU A 102 6.50 3.95 4.88
N GLU A 103 7.26 2.96 5.35
CA GLU A 103 8.13 2.13 4.53
C GLU A 103 7.35 1.29 3.51
N PHE A 104 6.21 0.72 3.93
CA PHE A 104 5.29 0.03 3.02
C PHE A 104 4.78 0.96 1.92
N ASN A 105 4.38 2.17 2.27
CA ASN A 105 3.89 3.13 1.29
C ASN A 105 4.99 3.63 0.35
N ASP A 106 6.21 3.85 0.84
CA ASP A 106 7.37 4.21 0.01
C ASP A 106 7.70 3.11 -1.00
N CYS A 107 7.59 1.84 -0.60
CA CYS A 107 7.74 0.71 -1.51
C CYS A 107 6.69 0.75 -2.64
N LEU A 108 5.41 0.97 -2.31
CA LEU A 108 4.35 1.11 -3.31
C LEU A 108 4.60 2.29 -4.26
N ILE A 109 5.02 3.44 -3.74
CA ILE A 109 5.38 4.60 -4.57
C ILE A 109 6.49 4.25 -5.55
N ALA A 110 7.54 3.54 -5.10
CA ALA A 110 8.64 3.12 -5.95
C ALA A 110 8.15 2.20 -7.08
N VAL A 111 7.30 1.23 -6.76
CA VAL A 111 6.68 0.34 -7.75
C VAL A 111 5.85 1.14 -8.76
N TYR A 112 4.96 2.01 -8.30
CA TYR A 112 4.10 2.77 -9.23
C TYR A 112 4.88 3.73 -10.12
N LYS A 113 5.95 4.35 -9.61
CA LYS A 113 6.84 5.20 -10.43
C LYS A 113 7.51 4.39 -11.53
N ASP A 114 8.09 3.25 -11.19
CA ASP A 114 8.72 2.34 -12.15
C ASP A 114 7.72 1.90 -13.24
N ARG A 115 6.48 1.59 -12.87
CA ARG A 115 5.44 1.24 -13.85
C ARG A 115 5.01 2.42 -14.72
N ALA A 116 4.94 3.63 -14.17
CA ALA A 116 4.66 4.83 -14.95
C ALA A 116 5.77 5.11 -16.00
N GLU A 117 7.03 4.95 -15.61
CA GLU A 117 8.20 5.15 -16.47
C GLU A 117 8.22 4.14 -17.63
N ASN A 118 7.82 2.90 -17.36
CA ASN A 118 7.83 1.80 -18.33
C ASN A 118 6.45 1.52 -18.96
N ALA A 119 5.50 2.44 -18.81
CA ALA A 119 4.15 2.27 -19.33
C ALA A 119 4.13 2.20 -20.87
N PRO A 120 3.31 1.30 -21.46
CA PRO A 120 3.25 1.12 -22.91
C PRO A 120 2.62 2.31 -23.66
N ASP A 121 1.80 3.13 -22.98
CA ASP A 121 1.25 4.36 -23.52
C ASP A 121 0.96 5.41 -22.42
N GLU A 122 0.68 6.65 -22.84
CA GLU A 122 0.42 7.79 -21.93
C GLU A 122 -0.76 7.59 -20.99
N ARG A 123 -1.77 6.82 -21.41
CA ARG A 123 -2.96 6.60 -20.57
C ARG A 123 -2.63 5.66 -19.43
N VAL A 124 -1.90 4.59 -19.72
CA VAL A 124 -1.39 3.67 -18.69
C VAL A 124 -0.42 4.41 -17.76
N ARG A 125 0.47 5.26 -18.31
CA ARG A 125 1.34 6.12 -17.50
C ARG A 125 0.53 6.99 -16.53
N GLY A 126 -0.52 7.64 -17.03
CA GLY A 126 -1.39 8.49 -16.23
C GLY A 126 -2.07 7.74 -15.08
N VAL A 127 -2.44 6.46 -15.27
CA VAL A 127 -2.97 5.60 -14.20
C VAL A 127 -1.96 5.49 -13.06
N PHE A 128 -0.72 5.13 -13.35
CA PHE A 128 0.28 4.93 -12.31
C PHE A 128 0.74 6.25 -11.67
N GLN A 129 0.77 7.35 -12.42
CA GLN A 129 1.00 8.69 -11.85
C GLN A 129 -0.09 9.09 -10.86
N ASN A 130 -1.36 8.77 -11.15
CA ASN A 130 -2.46 9.01 -10.22
C ASN A 130 -2.31 8.17 -8.95
N LEU A 131 -1.87 6.92 -9.06
CA LEU A 131 -1.60 6.05 -7.90
C LEU A 131 -0.43 6.56 -7.05
N VAL A 132 0.65 7.07 -7.67
CA VAL A 132 1.74 7.75 -6.95
C VAL A 132 1.21 8.95 -6.17
N ALA A 133 0.40 9.79 -6.82
CA ALA A 133 -0.17 10.97 -6.18
C ALA A 133 -1.10 10.60 -5.01
N LEU A 134 -1.89 9.54 -5.16
CA LEU A 134 -2.74 8.99 -4.11
C LEU A 134 -1.89 8.51 -2.92
N ALA A 135 -0.91 7.63 -3.15
CA ALA A 135 -0.05 7.10 -2.10
C ALA A 135 0.72 8.19 -1.34
N GLN A 136 1.23 9.21 -2.04
CA GLN A 136 1.91 10.35 -1.41
C GLN A 136 0.96 11.22 -0.57
N LYS A 137 -0.29 11.40 -1.03
CA LYS A 137 -1.30 12.15 -0.28
C LYS A 137 -1.67 11.40 0.99
N GLU A 138 -1.91 10.09 0.89
CA GLU A 138 -2.27 9.23 2.00
C GLU A 138 -1.14 9.15 3.05
N GLN A 139 0.12 9.04 2.63
CA GLN A 139 1.28 9.12 3.53
C GLN A 139 1.27 10.37 4.42
N ARG A 140 1.01 11.55 3.83
CA ARG A 140 0.96 12.81 4.57
C ARG A 140 -0.22 12.87 5.55
N LEU A 141 -1.36 12.29 5.18
CA LEU A 141 -2.53 12.23 6.04
C LEU A 141 -2.28 11.28 7.21
N LEU A 142 -1.74 10.09 6.94
CA LEU A 142 -1.36 9.08 7.91
C LEU A 142 -0.41 9.65 8.95
N SER A 143 0.72 10.25 8.55
CA SER A 143 1.69 10.84 9.49
C SER A 143 1.05 11.88 10.40
N ARG A 144 0.22 12.78 9.83
CA ARG A 144 -0.43 13.85 10.59
C ARG A 144 -1.47 13.30 11.57
N ASP A 145 -2.29 12.35 11.13
CA ASP A 145 -3.37 11.81 11.95
C ASP A 145 -2.82 10.89 13.06
N ALA A 146 -1.75 10.14 12.76
CA ALA A 146 -1.04 9.36 13.77
C ALA A 146 -0.36 10.25 14.83
N GLN A 147 0.23 11.38 14.43
CA GLN A 147 0.74 12.40 15.37
C GLN A 147 -0.35 12.96 16.28
N ARG A 148 -1.55 13.23 15.75
CA ARG A 148 -2.67 13.68 16.59
C ARG A 148 -3.13 12.63 17.60
N LEU A 149 -3.10 11.35 17.23
CA LEU A 149 -3.39 10.25 18.15
C LEU A 149 -2.29 10.10 19.22
N LEU A 150 -1.06 10.53 18.92
CA LEU A 150 0.03 10.61 19.90
C LEU A 150 -0.11 11.79 20.88
N ASP A 151 -0.78 12.86 20.48
CA ASP A 151 -0.97 14.04 21.34
C ASP A 151 -2.19 13.92 22.27
N LEU A 152 -3.03 12.88 22.09
CA LEU A 152 -4.18 12.53 22.94
C LEU A 152 -3.79 11.63 24.12
#